data_AF-A0A1G0TF59-F1
#
_entry.id   AF-A0A1G0TF59-F1
#
_cell.length_a   1.000
_cell.length_b   1.000
_cell.length_c   1.000
_cell.angle_alpha   90.00
_cell.angle_beta   90.00
_cell.angle_gamma   90.00
#
_symmetry.space_group_name_H-M   'P 1'
#
loop_
_entity.id
_entity.type
_entity.pdbx_description
1 polymer ?
#
loop_
_entity_poly.entity_id
_entity_poly.type
_entity_poly.pdbx_seq_one_letter_code
_entity_poly.pdbx_strand_id
1 'polypeptide(L)'
;MKKIFVVLFISMAAFWGCSPISETSLTLKNLAAGAVYLNFRGEVTTVPAGKTVVLSDLSKGTYAYVTTYAVPAGTTTSTEVGELEGELIIKAGSKILILYSSTFSLDTYTIYASKTSNDDLSDTGSNPLFP
;
A
#
# COMPACT_ATOMS: atom_id res chain seq x y z
N MET A 1 -59.90 4.79 21.42
CA MET A 1 -58.46 4.77 21.76
C MET A 1 -57.85 3.43 21.40
N LYS A 2 -57.16 3.34 20.26
CA LYS A 2 -56.32 2.23 19.78
C LYS A 2 -56.11 2.51 18.29
N LYS A 3 -54.92 2.26 17.74
CA LYS A 3 -54.50 2.46 16.33
C LYS A 3 -53.69 3.72 15.98
N ILE A 4 -52.95 4.34 16.92
CA ILE A 4 -51.95 5.39 16.57
C ILE A 4 -50.52 5.09 17.07
N PHE A 5 -50.27 3.94 17.72
CA PHE A 5 -48.96 3.64 18.33
C PHE A 5 -48.00 2.75 17.51
N VAL A 6 -48.34 2.37 16.28
CA VAL A 6 -47.53 1.39 15.52
C VAL A 6 -46.52 2.02 14.56
N VAL A 7 -46.58 3.35 14.33
CA VAL A 7 -45.71 4.02 13.34
C VAL A 7 -44.35 4.46 13.91
N LEU A 8 -44.17 4.45 15.24
CA LEU A 8 -42.95 4.96 15.88
C LEU A 8 -41.84 3.90 16.12
N PHE A 9 -42.03 2.65 15.70
CA PHE A 9 -41.06 1.57 15.95
C PHE A 9 -40.24 1.17 14.71
N ILE A 10 -40.51 1.75 13.54
CA ILE A 10 -39.89 1.33 12.26
C ILE A 10 -38.69 2.23 11.86
N SER A 11 -38.41 3.33 12.55
CA SER A 11 -37.27 4.20 12.19
C SER A 11 -35.92 3.83 12.82
N MET A 12 -35.86 2.82 13.70
CA MET A 12 -34.62 2.47 14.42
C MET A 12 -33.73 1.43 13.69
N ALA A 13 -34.22 0.82 12.61
CA ALA A 13 -33.51 -0.27 11.92
C ALA A 13 -32.57 0.17 10.79
N ALA A 14 -32.47 1.47 10.50
CA ALA A 14 -31.72 1.96 9.33
C ALA A 14 -30.22 2.21 9.57
N PHE A 15 -29.65 1.91 10.74
CA PHE A 15 -28.27 2.29 11.08
C PHE A 15 -27.20 1.17 11.04
N TRP A 16 -27.52 -0.03 10.56
CA TRP A 16 -26.58 -1.17 10.57
C TRP A 16 -26.03 -1.56 9.19
N GLY A 17 -25.93 -0.60 8.28
CA GLY A 17 -25.49 -0.80 6.91
C GLY A 17 -24.10 -0.25 6.57
N CYS A 18 -23.18 -0.13 7.54
CA CYS A 18 -21.77 0.10 7.20
C CYS A 18 -21.13 -1.27 6.99
N SER A 19 -20.94 -1.67 5.73
CA SER A 19 -20.12 -2.83 5.38
C SER A 19 -18.78 -2.74 6.15
N PRO A 20 -18.23 -3.85 6.67
CA PRO A 20 -16.93 -3.79 7.33
C PRO A 20 -15.94 -3.11 6.36
N ILE A 21 -15.32 -2.04 6.82
CA ILE A 21 -14.21 -1.39 6.13
C ILE A 21 -13.22 -2.51 5.83
N SER A 22 -13.12 -2.87 4.56
CA SER A 22 -12.11 -3.82 4.09
C SER A 22 -10.76 -3.14 4.31
N GLU A 23 -10.01 -3.57 5.33
CA GLU A 23 -8.74 -2.96 5.72
C GLU A 23 -7.75 -2.99 4.54
N THR A 24 -7.50 -1.81 3.97
CA THR A 24 -6.49 -1.57 2.95
C THR A 24 -5.15 -1.28 3.60
N SER A 25 -4.07 -1.91 3.14
CA SER A 25 -2.75 -1.67 3.70
C SER A 25 -1.62 -1.72 2.67
N LEU A 26 -0.59 -0.91 2.92
CA LEU A 26 0.70 -0.96 2.27
C LEU A 26 1.75 -1.41 3.28
N THR A 27 2.30 -2.59 3.06
CA THR A 27 3.38 -3.16 3.86
C THR A 27 4.72 -2.89 3.18
N LEU A 28 5.64 -2.28 3.91
CA LEU A 28 7.00 -2.03 3.48
C LEU A 28 7.92 -2.92 4.29
N LYS A 29 8.60 -3.86 3.65
CA LYS A 29 9.51 -4.78 4.32
C LYS A 29 10.92 -4.54 3.83
N ASN A 30 11.79 -4.07 4.71
CA ASN A 30 13.18 -3.78 4.39
C ASN A 30 14.09 -4.90 4.90
N LEU A 31 14.59 -5.73 3.98
CA LEU A 31 15.65 -6.72 4.22
C LEU A 31 17.02 -6.23 3.75
N ALA A 32 17.10 -5.00 3.22
CA ALA A 32 18.34 -4.40 2.78
C ALA A 32 19.20 -3.96 3.98
N ALA A 33 20.50 -3.78 3.73
CA ALA A 33 21.45 -3.35 4.75
C ALA A 33 21.25 -1.88 5.17
N GLY A 34 20.81 -1.03 4.23
CA GLY A 34 20.50 0.39 4.48
C GLY A 34 19.04 0.62 4.86
N ALA A 35 18.75 1.76 5.48
CA ALA A 35 17.38 2.25 5.60
C ALA A 35 16.80 2.62 4.23
N VAL A 36 15.49 2.45 4.05
CA VAL A 36 14.77 2.93 2.87
C VAL A 36 13.75 3.99 3.27
N TYR A 37 13.50 4.91 2.35
CA TYR A 37 12.62 6.06 2.54
C TYR A 37 11.60 6.10 1.43
N LEU A 38 10.35 5.74 1.75
CA LEU A 38 9.26 5.83 0.81
C LEU A 38 8.67 7.25 0.85
N ASN A 39 8.73 7.96 -0.26
CA ASN A 39 7.91 9.15 -0.49
C ASN A 39 6.58 8.72 -1.10
N PHE A 40 5.51 8.87 -0.32
CA PHE A 40 4.16 8.50 -0.71
C PHE A 40 3.19 9.54 -0.18
N ARG A 41 2.33 10.07 -1.06
CA ARG A 41 1.35 11.13 -0.73
C ARG A 41 1.95 12.39 -0.07
N GLY A 42 3.20 12.71 -0.40
CA GLY A 42 3.91 13.87 0.17
C GLY A 42 4.45 13.63 1.59
N GLU A 43 4.37 12.40 2.09
CA GLU A 43 4.93 11.99 3.37
C GLU A 43 6.09 11.02 3.16
N VAL A 44 7.16 11.19 3.94
CA VAL A 44 8.31 10.30 3.92
C VAL A 44 8.18 9.28 5.05
N THR A 45 8.00 8.02 4.67
CA THR A 45 8.00 6.89 5.59
C THR A 45 9.40 6.25 5.62
N THR A 46 10.05 6.29 6.78
CA THR A 46 11.35 5.62 6.97
C THR A 46 11.13 4.18 7.38
N VAL A 47 11.79 3.24 6.68
CA VAL A 47 11.79 1.81 7.03
C VAL A 47 13.23 1.40 7.32
N PRO A 48 13.61 1.29 8.61
CA PRO A 48 14.96 0.89 8.99
C PRO A 48 15.32 -0.51 8.47
N ALA A 49 16.62 -0.79 8.37
CA ALA A 49 17.14 -2.09 7.97
C ALA A 49 16.58 -3.21 8.86
N GLY A 50 16.12 -4.30 8.24
CA GLY A 50 15.55 -5.46 8.92
C GLY A 50 14.16 -5.24 9.53
N LYS A 51 13.48 -4.13 9.21
CA LYS A 51 12.16 -3.78 9.76
C LYS A 51 11.05 -3.84 8.73
N THR A 52 9.83 -3.95 9.26
CA THR A 52 8.58 -3.84 8.50
C THR A 52 7.81 -2.65 9.03
N VAL A 53 7.27 -1.83 8.13
CA VAL A 53 6.34 -0.74 8.43
C VAL A 53 5.05 -1.00 7.66
N VAL A 54 3.90 -0.80 8.30
CA VAL A 54 2.59 -0.97 7.69
C VAL A 54 1.86 0.36 7.71
N LEU A 55 1.43 0.84 6.55
CA LEU A 55 0.51 1.96 6.41
C LEU A 55 -0.90 1.40 6.22
N SER A 56 -1.80 1.71 7.14
CA SER A 56 -3.20 1.25 7.13
C SER A 56 -4.14 2.37 6.69
N ASP A 57 -5.42 2.03 6.51
CA ASP A 57 -6.52 2.98 6.25
C ASP A 57 -6.29 3.88 5.02
N LEU A 58 -5.64 3.31 4.01
CA LEU A 58 -5.35 4.00 2.76
C LEU A 58 -6.63 4.28 1.96
N SER A 59 -6.82 5.54 1.58
CA SER A 59 -7.93 5.92 0.71
C SER A 59 -7.77 5.26 -0.67
N LYS A 60 -8.90 4.92 -1.30
CA LYS A 60 -8.90 4.36 -2.66
C LYS A 60 -8.37 5.39 -3.65
N GLY A 61 -7.63 4.92 -4.65
CA GLY A 61 -7.10 5.76 -5.72
C GLY A 61 -5.79 5.24 -6.26
N THR A 62 -5.24 5.97 -7.24
CA THR A 62 -3.91 5.72 -7.79
C THR A 62 -2.97 6.78 -7.26
N TYR A 63 -1.85 6.34 -6.68
CA TYR A 63 -0.88 7.23 -6.06
C TYR A 63 0.52 6.93 -6.57
N ALA A 64 1.23 7.97 -6.98
CA ALA A 64 2.65 7.87 -7.26
C ALA A 64 3.44 7.63 -5.96
N TYR A 65 4.49 6.83 -6.05
CA TYR A 65 5.47 6.65 -5.00
C TYR A 65 6.88 6.64 -5.58
N VAL A 66 7.83 7.05 -4.75
CA VAL A 66 9.26 6.97 -5.04
C VAL A 66 9.98 6.53 -3.77
N THR A 67 10.87 5.56 -3.90
CA THR A 67 11.71 5.09 -2.80
C THR A 67 13.14 5.53 -3.02
N THR A 68 13.72 6.17 -2.00
CA THR A 68 15.16 6.38 -1.90
C THR A 68 15.74 5.50 -0.80
N TYR A 69 17.06 5.36 -0.76
CA TYR A 69 17.72 4.44 0.16
C TYR A 69 19.07 4.98 0.64
N ALA A 70 19.44 4.58 1.85
CA ALA A 70 20.75 4.84 2.40
C ALA A 70 21.76 3.85 1.81
N VAL A 71 22.84 4.37 1.25
CA VAL A 71 23.98 3.57 0.80
C VAL A 71 24.89 3.30 2.00
N PRO A 72 25.24 2.04 2.32
CA PRO A 72 26.16 1.73 3.42
C PRO A 72 27.55 2.35 3.22
N ALA A 73 28.21 2.69 4.33
CA ALA A 73 29.58 3.22 4.29
C ALA A 73 30.55 2.19 3.67
N GLY A 74 31.57 2.68 2.95
CA GLY A 74 32.53 1.83 2.23
C GLY A 74 32.07 1.38 0.84
N THR A 75 30.89 1.82 0.40
CA THR A 75 30.42 1.61 -0.97
C THR A 75 31.00 2.68 -1.91
N THR A 76 31.47 2.28 -3.09
CA THR A 76 31.95 3.22 -4.11
C THR A 76 30.83 3.63 -5.07
N THR A 77 29.95 2.69 -5.42
CA THR A 77 28.82 2.94 -6.33
C THR A 77 27.55 2.21 -5.86
N SER A 78 26.38 2.73 -6.24
CA SER A 78 25.11 2.04 -5.99
C SER A 78 24.35 1.80 -7.29
N THR A 79 23.63 0.68 -7.34
CA THR A 79 22.75 0.32 -8.45
C THR A 79 21.35 0.00 -7.93
N GLU A 80 20.35 0.31 -8.74
CA GLU A 80 18.94 0.11 -8.44
C GLU A 80 18.33 -0.91 -9.40
N VAL A 81 17.53 -1.84 -8.88
CA VAL A 81 16.85 -2.86 -9.69
C VAL A 81 15.42 -3.03 -9.20
N GLY A 82 14.46 -2.98 -10.13
CA GLY A 82 13.06 -3.27 -9.86
C GLY A 82 12.23 -2.02 -9.53
N GLU A 83 11.20 -2.18 -8.70
CA GLU A 83 10.10 -1.22 -8.55
C GLU A 83 10.32 -0.20 -7.41
N LEU A 84 11.40 0.58 -7.49
CA LEU A 84 11.66 1.66 -6.52
C LEU A 84 10.75 2.86 -6.70
N GLU A 85 10.20 3.05 -7.90
CA GLU A 85 9.24 4.11 -8.19
C GLU A 85 8.10 3.59 -9.06
N GLY A 86 6.98 4.31 -9.05
CA GLY A 86 5.84 4.01 -9.91
C GLY A 86 4.51 4.37 -9.25
N GLU A 87 3.48 3.60 -9.57
CA GLU A 87 2.14 3.81 -9.06
C GLU A 87 1.66 2.66 -8.17
N LEU A 88 0.92 3.02 -7.12
CA LEU A 88 0.13 2.12 -6.28
C LEU A 88 -1.35 2.35 -6.57
N ILE A 89 -2.03 1.30 -7.05
CA ILE A 89 -3.48 1.30 -7.23
C ILE A 89 -4.07 0.71 -5.95
N ILE A 90 -4.84 1.51 -5.22
CA ILE A 90 -5.46 1.14 -3.95
C ILE A 90 -6.96 0.93 -4.19
N LYS A 91 -7.39 -0.33 -4.16
CA LYS A 91 -8.80 -0.74 -4.18
C LYS A 91 -9.27 -1.07 -2.76
N ALA A 92 -10.57 -1.33 -2.60
CA ALA A 92 -11.11 -1.75 -1.30
C ALA A 92 -10.53 -3.11 -0.89
N GLY A 93 -9.89 -3.20 0.28
CA GLY A 93 -9.29 -4.44 0.78
C GLY A 93 -7.96 -4.82 0.13
N SER A 94 -7.37 -3.93 -0.67
CA SER A 94 -6.04 -4.10 -1.23
C SER A 94 -4.98 -4.22 -0.13
N LYS A 95 -4.17 -5.26 -0.24
CA LYS A 95 -2.97 -5.51 0.57
C LYS A 95 -1.79 -5.50 -0.39
N ILE A 96 -1.00 -4.45 -0.30
CA ILE A 96 0.17 -4.23 -1.15
C ILE A 96 1.41 -4.50 -0.30
N LEU A 97 2.38 -5.23 -0.84
CA LEU A 97 3.69 -5.44 -0.25
C LEU A 97 4.76 -4.88 -1.18
N ILE A 98 5.60 -3.98 -0.67
CA ILE A 98 6.88 -3.64 -1.28
C ILE A 98 7.98 -4.25 -0.45
N LEU A 99 8.75 -5.14 -1.07
CA LEU A 99 9.88 -5.82 -0.46
C LEU A 99 11.18 -5.23 -1.00
N TYR A 100 12.04 -4.78 -0.08
CA TYR A 100 13.37 -4.30 -0.38
C TYR A 100 14.41 -5.32 0.08
N SER A 101 15.42 -5.55 -0.75
CA SER A 101 16.60 -6.34 -0.40
C SER A 101 17.85 -5.72 -1.00
N SER A 102 19.03 -6.17 -0.60
CA SER A 102 20.27 -5.67 -1.15
C SER A 102 21.35 -6.74 -1.22
N THR A 103 22.26 -6.57 -2.17
CA THR A 103 23.53 -7.30 -2.23
C THR A 103 24.69 -6.33 -2.24
N PHE A 104 25.84 -6.79 -1.75
CA PHE A 104 27.09 -6.06 -1.86
C PHE A 104 28.11 -6.94 -2.58
N SER A 105 28.64 -6.47 -3.70
CA SER A 105 29.64 -7.18 -4.50
C SER A 105 30.56 -6.19 -5.18
N LEU A 106 31.88 -6.44 -5.13
CA LEU A 106 32.90 -5.59 -5.78
C LEU A 106 32.67 -4.09 -5.52
N ASP A 107 32.53 -3.72 -4.25
CA ASP A 107 32.30 -2.34 -3.76
C ASP A 107 31.04 -1.64 -4.32
N THR A 108 30.15 -2.40 -4.94
CA THR A 108 28.87 -1.95 -5.48
C THR A 108 27.74 -2.44 -4.60
N TYR A 109 26.93 -1.50 -4.12
CA TYR A 109 25.71 -1.80 -3.39
C TYR A 109 24.53 -1.83 -4.37
N THR A 110 23.91 -2.98 -4.53
CA THR A 110 22.71 -3.12 -5.36
C THR A 110 21.49 -3.23 -4.47
N ILE A 111 20.53 -2.34 -4.63
CA ILE A 111 19.22 -2.44 -4.00
C ILE A 111 18.20 -3.02 -4.98
N TYR A 112 17.38 -3.92 -4.47
CA TYR A 112 16.28 -4.55 -5.21
C TYR A 112 14.97 -4.17 -4.56
N ALA A 113 13.98 -3.81 -5.37
CA ALA A 113 12.61 -3.60 -4.94
C ALA A 113 11.65 -4.45 -5.76
N SER A 114 10.67 -5.06 -5.09
CA SER A 114 9.58 -5.77 -5.74
C SER A 114 8.27 -5.39 -5.10
N LYS A 115 7.24 -5.14 -5.91
CA LYS A 115 5.89 -4.79 -5.47
C LYS A 115 4.92 -5.90 -5.87
N THR A 116 4.06 -6.29 -4.94
CA THR A 116 2.98 -7.26 -5.17
C THR A 116 1.71 -6.79 -4.48
N SER A 117 0.56 -7.20 -5.00
CA SER A 117 -0.76 -6.94 -4.42
C SER A 117 -1.62 -8.20 -4.43
N ASN A 118 -2.60 -8.26 -3.53
CA ASN A 118 -3.64 -9.30 -3.54
C ASN A 118 -4.83 -8.97 -4.44
N ASP A 119 -4.76 -7.87 -5.19
CA ASP A 119 -5.82 -7.43 -6.09
C ASP A 119 -6.13 -8.52 -7.12
N ASP A 120 -7.43 -8.80 -7.30
CA ASP A 120 -7.90 -9.74 -8.30
C ASP A 120 -7.71 -9.14 -9.70
N LEU A 121 -6.97 -9.87 -10.54
CA LEU A 121 -6.73 -9.49 -11.94
C LEU A 121 -7.99 -9.69 -12.83
N SER A 122 -9.01 -10.39 -12.33
CA SER A 122 -10.27 -10.62 -13.04
C SER A 122 -11.26 -9.45 -12.95
N ASP A 123 -11.01 -8.50 -12.05
CA ASP A 123 -11.73 -7.23 -11.94
C ASP A 123 -11.30 -6.26 -13.06
N THR A 124 -11.55 -6.70 -14.30
CA THR A 124 -11.69 -5.82 -15.45
C THR A 124 -12.98 -5.06 -15.23
N GLY A 125 -12.90 -3.95 -14.51
CA GLY A 125 -14.04 -3.12 -14.13
C GLY A 125 -15.04 -3.07 -15.28
N SER A 126 -16.27 -3.51 -15.00
CA SER A 126 -17.44 -3.48 -15.88
C SER A 126 -17.18 -2.67 -17.14
N ASN A 127 -16.88 -3.39 -18.22
CA ASN A 127 -16.66 -2.89 -19.58
C ASN A 127 -17.49 -1.61 -19.80
N PRO A 128 -16.89 -0.44 -20.14
CA PRO A 128 -17.71 0.64 -20.66
C PRO A 128 -18.33 0.08 -21.94
N LEU A 129 -19.63 -0.22 -21.88
CA LEU A 129 -20.46 -0.34 -23.06
C LEU A 129 -20.34 0.99 -23.79
N PHE A 130 -19.36 1.08 -24.70
CA PHE A 130 -19.40 2.07 -25.74
C PHE A 130 -20.57 1.70 -26.67
N PRO A 131 -21.50 2.63 -26.94
CA PRO A 131 -22.35 2.53 -28.12
C PRO A 131 -21.54 2.70 -29.41
#